data_AF-A0A527G3S1-F1
#
_entry.id   AF-A0A527G3S1-F1
#
_cell.length_a   1.000
_cell.length_b   1.000
_cell.length_c   1.000
_cell.angle_alpha   90.00
_cell.angle_beta   90.00
_cell.angle_gamma   90.00
#
_symmetry.space_group_name_H-M   'P 1'
#
loop_
_entity.id
_entity.type
_entity.pdbx_description
1 polymer ?
#
loop_
_entity_poly.entity_id
_entity_poly.type
_entity_poly.pdbx_seq_one_letter_code
_entity_poly.pdbx_strand_id
1 'polypeptide(L)'
;GNRIFKQRNVDIGIVSLADAWAWGFSGVMVRGSGAPWDLRKSQPYECYSEMDFDIPIGKNGDCFDRYLVRMEEMRQSAKIMRQCVDLLLGKESTGPVSNLDGKVVPPKRQAMKRSME
;
A
#
# COMPACT_ATOMS: atom_id res chain seq x y z
N GLY A 1 -17.31 9.18 18.68
CA GLY A 1 -16.53 7.93 18.58
C GLY A 1 -16.76 7.07 19.80
N ASN A 2 -16.70 5.74 19.67
CA ASN A 2 -17.00 4.79 20.75
C ASN A 2 -16.02 4.95 21.93
N ARG A 3 -16.55 5.24 23.13
CA ARG A 3 -15.77 5.46 24.36
C ARG A 3 -15.04 4.20 24.83
N ILE A 4 -15.71 3.06 24.79
CA ILE A 4 -15.15 1.77 25.24
C ILE A 4 -13.94 1.41 24.37
N PHE A 5 -14.07 1.61 23.05
CA PHE A 5 -12.98 1.34 22.14
C PHE A 5 -11.76 2.22 22.40
N LYS A 6 -11.96 3.53 22.63
CA LYS A 6 -10.87 4.44 22.98
C LYS A 6 -10.19 4.06 24.30
N GLN A 7 -10.96 3.76 25.35
CA GLN A 7 -10.43 3.34 26.65
C GLN A 7 -9.54 2.08 26.57
N ARG A 8 -9.74 1.23 25.56
CA ARG A 8 -8.98 -0.01 25.37
C ARG A 8 -7.72 0.16 24.51
N ASN A 9 -7.53 1.30 23.86
CA ASN A 9 -6.49 1.48 22.84
C ASN A 9 -5.67 2.77 22.97
N VAL A 10 -6.25 3.84 23.53
CA VAL A 10 -5.53 5.10 23.79
C VAL A 10 -4.56 4.87 24.94
N ASP A 11 -3.33 5.34 24.79
CA ASP A 11 -2.23 5.17 25.75
C ASP A 11 -1.82 3.71 26.01
N ILE A 12 -2.28 2.76 25.18
CA ILE A 12 -1.95 1.33 25.28
C ILE A 12 -0.97 0.93 24.18
N GLY A 13 0.08 0.19 24.56
CA GLY A 13 1.08 -0.32 23.62
C GLY A 13 1.85 0.80 22.92
N ILE A 14 2.24 1.82 23.68
CA ILE A 14 3.02 2.95 23.19
C ILE A 14 4.40 2.44 22.76
N VAL A 15 4.79 2.79 21.54
CA VAL A 15 6.12 2.48 20.99
C VAL A 15 6.75 3.80 20.55
N SER A 16 7.91 4.14 21.09
CA SER A 16 8.66 5.33 20.66
C SER A 16 9.23 5.11 19.26
N LEU A 17 9.49 6.20 18.53
CA LEU A 17 10.10 6.08 17.21
C LEU A 17 11.50 5.43 17.28
N ALA A 18 12.26 5.74 18.33
CA ALA A 18 13.59 5.16 18.53
C ALA A 18 13.53 3.64 18.74
N ASP A 19 12.60 3.16 19.58
CA ASP A 19 12.42 1.72 19.81
C ASP A 19 11.93 1.02 18.54
N ALA A 20 11.03 1.66 17.78
CA ALA A 20 10.55 1.12 16.51
C ALA A 20 11.71 0.86 15.53
N TRP A 21 12.68 1.78 15.45
CA TRP A 21 13.87 1.59 14.62
C TRP A 21 14.82 0.54 15.20
N ALA A 22 15.09 0.58 16.49
CA ALA A 22 16.01 -0.34 17.16
C ALA A 22 15.54 -1.80 17.06
N TRP A 23 14.23 -2.03 17.09
CA TRP A 23 13.63 -3.36 17.00
C TRP A 23 13.28 -3.78 15.56
N GLY A 24 13.62 -2.97 14.55
CA GLY A 24 13.37 -3.31 13.16
C GLY A 24 11.89 -3.34 12.77
N PHE A 25 11.05 -2.52 13.42
CA PHE A 25 9.65 -2.40 13.04
C PHE A 25 9.51 -1.73 11.67
N SER A 26 8.37 -1.99 11.02
CA SER A 26 8.06 -1.46 9.69
C SER A 26 6.58 -1.08 9.53
N GLY A 27 6.27 -0.41 8.43
CA GLY A 27 4.90 -0.05 8.05
C GLY A 27 4.16 0.77 9.12
N VAL A 28 2.95 0.31 9.48
CA VAL A 28 2.05 1.02 10.41
C VAL A 28 2.66 1.21 11.81
N MET A 29 3.57 0.33 12.24
CA MET A 29 4.23 0.49 13.54
C MET A 29 5.08 1.77 13.56
N VAL A 30 5.93 1.93 12.54
CA VAL A 30 6.81 3.11 12.37
C VAL A 30 6.00 4.38 12.09
N ARG A 31 4.97 4.28 11.25
CA ARG A 31 4.06 5.40 10.96
C ARG A 31 3.25 5.83 12.18
N GLY A 32 2.74 4.87 12.96
CA GLY A 32 2.01 5.14 14.20
C GLY A 32 2.87 5.88 15.22
N SER A 33 4.17 5.59 15.25
CA SER A 33 5.16 6.23 16.13
C SER A 33 5.74 7.56 15.57
N GLY A 34 5.21 8.09 14.46
CA GLY A 34 5.51 9.45 14.01
C GLY A 34 6.45 9.57 12.81
N ALA A 35 6.94 8.46 12.22
CA ALA A 35 7.83 8.55 11.06
C ALA A 35 7.08 8.53 9.71
N PRO A 36 7.37 9.47 8.78
CA PRO A 36 6.83 9.49 7.43
C PRO A 36 7.53 8.45 6.53
N TRP A 37 7.44 7.16 6.87
CA TRP A 37 8.10 6.08 6.13
C TRP A 37 7.11 5.16 5.40
N ASP A 38 7.22 5.12 4.07
CA ASP A 38 6.48 4.19 3.21
C ASP A 38 7.24 3.93 1.90
N LEU A 39 7.44 2.66 1.57
CA LEU A 39 8.20 2.25 0.38
C LEU A 39 7.56 2.75 -0.92
N ARG A 40 6.23 2.86 -0.99
CA ARG A 40 5.53 3.30 -2.20
C ARG A 40 5.85 4.76 -2.58
N LYS A 41 6.39 5.55 -1.64
CA LYS A 41 6.88 6.91 -1.88
C LYS A 41 8.40 7.04 -1.80
N SER A 42 9.06 6.37 -0.85
CA SER A 42 10.53 6.52 -0.66
C SER A 42 11.34 5.69 -1.66
N GLN A 43 10.84 4.53 -2.06
CA GLN A 43 11.44 3.64 -3.06
C GLN A 43 10.34 3.09 -3.98
N PRO A 44 9.72 3.95 -4.81
CA PRO A 44 8.57 3.56 -5.61
C PRO A 44 8.88 2.38 -6.53
N TYR A 45 7.91 1.48 -6.65
CA TYR A 45 7.94 0.33 -7.55
C TYR A 45 6.65 0.32 -8.38
N GLU A 46 6.65 -0.44 -9.48
CA GLU A 46 5.54 -0.47 -10.44
C GLU A 46 5.11 0.96 -10.84
N CYS A 47 3.82 1.25 -10.80
CA CYS A 47 3.28 2.57 -11.12
C CYS A 47 2.99 3.45 -9.88
N TYR A 48 3.47 3.10 -8.68
CA TYR A 48 3.16 3.89 -7.46
C TYR A 48 3.69 5.33 -7.52
N SER A 49 4.74 5.60 -8.29
CA SER A 49 5.24 6.96 -8.54
C SER A 49 4.26 7.84 -9.32
N GLU A 50 3.35 7.24 -10.08
CA GLU A 50 2.30 7.95 -10.85
C GLU A 50 1.01 8.15 -10.03
N MET A 51 0.91 7.53 -8.85
CA MET A 51 -0.31 7.56 -8.04
C MET A 51 -0.30 8.68 -7.00
N ASP A 52 -1.42 9.38 -6.90
CA ASP A 52 -1.63 10.44 -5.92
C ASP A 52 -2.33 9.90 -4.65
N PHE A 53 -1.58 9.82 -3.55
CA PHE A 53 -2.07 9.39 -2.25
C PHE A 53 -1.19 9.93 -1.14
N ASP A 54 -1.78 10.03 0.05
CA ASP A 54 -1.13 10.53 1.26
C ASP A 54 -0.70 9.39 2.18
N ILE A 55 0.34 9.63 2.98
CA ILE A 55 0.79 8.69 4.01
C ILE A 55 0.28 9.17 5.37
N PRO A 56 -0.65 8.44 6.02
CA PRO A 56 -1.10 8.80 7.36
C PRO A 56 -0.03 8.48 8.40
N ILE A 57 0.13 9.39 9.37
CA ILE A 57 1.14 9.31 10.42
C ILE A 57 0.44 9.48 11.77
N GLY A 58 0.77 8.62 12.74
CA GLY A 58 0.33 8.74 14.12
C GLY A 58 1.15 9.77 14.90
N LYS A 59 0.72 10.11 16.10
CA LYS A 59 1.38 11.13 16.93
C LYS A 59 1.96 10.54 18.22
N ASN A 60 1.25 9.58 18.81
CA ASN A 60 1.50 9.07 20.15
C ASN A 60 2.18 7.69 20.13
N GLY A 61 2.10 6.95 19.02
CA GLY A 61 2.66 5.60 18.94
C GLY A 61 1.83 4.53 19.65
N ASP A 62 0.57 4.80 20.00
CA ASP A 62 -0.32 3.88 20.70
C ASP A 62 -1.14 2.98 19.74
N CYS A 63 -1.92 2.07 20.31
CA CYS A 63 -2.81 1.19 19.54
C CYS A 63 -3.89 1.98 18.78
N PHE A 64 -4.35 3.11 19.32
CA PHE A 64 -5.42 3.89 18.71
C PHE A 64 -4.95 4.63 17.45
N ASP A 65 -3.74 5.18 17.46
CA ASP A 65 -3.11 5.80 16.29
C ASP A 65 -2.86 4.77 15.20
N ARG A 66 -2.37 3.57 15.56
CA ARG A 66 -2.20 2.48 14.59
C ARG A 66 -3.53 2.01 13.98
N TYR A 67 -4.62 2.11 14.72
CA TYR A 67 -5.96 1.88 14.20
C TYR A 67 -6.35 2.99 13.20
N LEU A 68 -6.20 4.26 13.58
CA LEU A 68 -6.55 5.39 12.71
C LEU A 68 -5.74 5.42 11.42
N VAL A 69 -4.42 5.15 11.49
CA VAL A 69 -3.53 5.03 10.33
C VAL A 69 -4.05 3.96 9.37
N ARG A 70 -4.44 2.77 9.85
CA ARG A 70 -5.03 1.72 8.99
C ARG A 70 -6.36 2.15 8.37
N MET A 71 -7.23 2.80 9.14
CA MET A 71 -8.50 3.31 8.62
C MET A 71 -8.27 4.30 7.48
N GLU A 72 -7.27 5.16 7.62
CA GLU A 72 -6.92 6.12 6.57
C GLU A 72 -6.22 5.45 5.38
N GLU A 73 -5.34 4.47 5.61
CA GLU A 73 -4.74 3.67 4.53
C GLU A 73 -5.79 2.94 3.69
N MET A 74 -6.89 2.47 4.28
CA MET A 74 -8.00 1.90 3.51
C MET A 74 -8.66 2.93 2.60
N ARG A 75 -8.81 4.18 3.05
CA ARG A 75 -9.35 5.28 2.21
C ARG A 75 -8.39 5.64 1.08
N GLN A 76 -7.10 5.74 1.38
CA GLN A 76 -6.06 6.00 0.39
C GLN A 76 -5.94 4.83 -0.61
N SER A 77 -6.09 3.59 -0.16
CA SER A 77 -6.15 2.42 -1.05
C SER A 77 -7.33 2.50 -2.00
N ALA A 78 -8.51 2.89 -1.51
CA ALA A 78 -9.67 3.13 -2.38
C ALA A 78 -9.45 4.30 -3.36
N LYS A 79 -8.71 5.34 -2.96
CA LYS A 79 -8.31 6.45 -3.84
C LYS A 79 -7.39 5.97 -4.96
N ILE A 80 -6.38 5.15 -4.64
CA ILE A 80 -5.47 4.54 -5.61
C ILE A 80 -6.24 3.63 -6.58
N MET A 81 -7.13 2.77 -6.06
CA MET A 81 -7.92 1.88 -6.93
C MET A 81 -8.76 2.65 -7.95
N ARG A 82 -9.37 3.78 -7.56
CA ARG A 82 -10.09 4.65 -8.50
C ARG A 82 -9.17 5.20 -9.60
N GLN A 83 -7.99 5.69 -9.22
CA GLN A 83 -7.00 6.17 -10.20
C GLN A 83 -6.56 5.06 -11.17
N CYS A 84 -6.33 3.85 -10.67
CA CYS A 84 -5.99 2.71 -11.53
C CYS A 84 -7.12 2.38 -12.52
N VAL A 85 -8.38 2.41 -12.08
CA VAL A 85 -9.53 2.20 -12.97
C VAL A 85 -9.61 3.30 -14.03
N ASP A 86 -9.44 4.57 -13.65
CA ASP A 86 -9.47 5.68 -14.60
C ASP A 86 -8.33 5.59 -15.63
N LEU A 87 -7.14 5.15 -15.21
CA LEU A 87 -6.00 4.91 -16.11
C LEU A 87 -6.28 3.77 -17.10
N LEU A 88 -6.81 2.64 -16.62
CA LEU A 88 -7.13 1.48 -17.44
C LEU A 88 -8.31 1.71 -18.39
N LEU A 89 -9.26 2.57 -18.02
CA LEU A 89 -10.37 2.95 -18.92
C LEU A 89 -10.00 4.11 -19.85
N GLY A 90 -8.92 4.83 -19.56
CA GLY A 90 -8.42 5.97 -20.32
C GLY A 90 -7.14 5.66 -21.08
N LYS A 91 -6.02 6.24 -20.61
CA LYS A 91 -4.73 6.26 -21.35
C LYS A 91 -4.16 4.86 -21.61
N GLU A 92 -4.35 3.92 -20.68
CA GLU A 92 -3.81 2.56 -20.72
C GLU A 92 -4.88 1.53 -21.13
N SER A 93 -5.90 1.96 -21.88
CA SER A 93 -7.01 1.08 -22.33
C SER A 93 -6.58 -0.04 -23.27
N THR A 94 -5.42 0.12 -23.91
CA THR A 94 -4.86 -0.87 -24.82
C THR A 94 -3.44 -1.21 -24.43
N GLY A 95 -3.13 -2.50 -24.35
CA GLY A 95 -1.79 -2.96 -24.01
C GLY A 95 -1.77 -4.45 -23.68
N PRO A 96 -0.58 -5.07 -23.69
CA PRO A 96 -0.44 -6.43 -23.23
C PRO A 96 -0.56 -6.49 -21.70
N VAL A 97 -1.27 -7.51 -21.19
CA VAL A 97 -1.44 -7.75 -19.74
C VAL A 97 -0.31 -8.62 -19.15
N SER A 98 0.60 -9.07 -19.99
CA SER A 98 1.73 -9.93 -19.64
C SER A 98 2.94 -9.57 -20.48
N ASN A 99 4.13 -9.97 -20.03
CA ASN A 99 5.32 -9.90 -20.87
C ASN A 99 5.07 -10.66 -22.20
N LEU A 100 5.63 -10.14 -23.29
CA LEU A 100 5.50 -10.70 -24.63
C LEU A 100 6.51 -11.85 -24.88
N ASP A 101 7.53 -11.97 -24.03
CA ASP A 101 8.51 -13.05 -24.11
C ASP A 101 7.89 -14.40 -23.68
N GLY A 102 7.67 -15.27 -24.67
CA GLY A 102 7.14 -16.62 -24.51
C GLY A 102 8.01 -17.57 -23.66
N LYS A 103 9.26 -17.18 -23.38
CA LYS A 103 10.17 -17.93 -22.49
C LYS A 103 9.99 -17.58 -21.03
N VAL A 104 9.43 -16.40 -20.73
CA VAL A 104 9.14 -15.93 -19.37
C VAL A 104 7.68 -16.18 -19.02
N VAL A 105 6.77 -15.94 -19.97
CA VAL A 105 5.32 -16.13 -19.79
C VAL A 105 4.81 -17.14 -20.81
N PRO A 106 4.01 -18.15 -20.40
CA PRO A 106 3.47 -19.11 -21.35
C PRO A 106 2.58 -18.44 -22.42
N PRO A 107 2.55 -18.95 -23.67
CA PRO A 107 1.73 -18.39 -24.72
C PRO A 107 0.24 -18.53 -24.40
N LYS A 108 -0.58 -17.65 -25.00
CA LYS A 108 -2.04 -17.73 -24.88
C LYS A 108 -2.52 -19.07 -25.41
N ARG A 109 -3.54 -19.65 -24.75
CA ARG A 109 -4.14 -20.95 -25.13
C ARG A 109 -4.52 -21.07 -26.61
N GLN A 110 -4.95 -19.98 -27.24
CA GLN A 110 -5.29 -19.97 -28.67
C GLN A 110 -4.07 -20.13 -29.57
N ALA A 111 -2.93 -19.53 -29.20
CA ALA A 111 -1.67 -19.63 -29.94
C ALA A 111 -1.01 -21.01 -29.74
N MET A 112 -1.07 -21.57 -28.52
CA MET A 112 -0.52 -22.89 -28.20
C MET A 112 -1.08 -24.03 -29.07
N LYS A 113 -2.34 -23.92 -29.53
CA LYS A 113 -2.97 -24.95 -30.37
C LYS A 113 -2.58 -24.87 -31.86
N ARG A 114 -1.93 -23.78 -32.27
CA ARG A 114 -1.67 -23.47 -33.69
C ARG A 114 -0.19 -23.22 -33.99
N SER A 115 0.60 -22.87 -32.98
CA SER A 115 2.04 -22.63 -33.08
C SER A 115 2.81 -23.85 -32.60
N MET A 116 3.88 -24.17 -33.32
CA MET A 116 4.84 -25.22 -32.96
C MET A 116 6.06 -24.66 -32.21
N GLU A 117 6.25 -23.32 -32.26
CA GLU A 117 7.13 -22.58 -31.35
C GLU A 117 6.58 -22.54 -29.92
#